data_AF-A0AAN0MKQ2-F1
#
_entry.id   AF-A0AAN0MKQ2-F1
#
_cell.length_a   1.000
_cell.length_b   1.000
_cell.length_c   1.000
_cell.angle_alpha   90.00
_cell.angle_beta   90.00
_cell.angle_gamma   90.00
#
_symmetry.space_group_name_H-M   'P 1'
#
loop_
_entity.id
_entity.type
_entity.pdbx_description
1 polymer ?
#
loop_
_entity_poly.entity_id
_entity_poly.type
_entity_poly.pdbx_seq_one_letter_code
_entity_poly.pdbx_strand_id
1 'polypeptide(L)'
;MSLSIQYDTEFSSYSISQYLTEWSSLFGNANHTNGNVTDSNSGGFYGGTSWNNGTQYSLVSPNNDTSAFVAEGNLTYQFSNHVLYGQLDSLTFGDGLSGGTSTEYAIQEPQVTFSGLDLSSIVDSGREGVVHQVVYGLMSGQVQPLLDVLANAGIDINASLDSLSFATATSDAVLSADTVVDVVGVAETADLLAA
;
A
#
# COMPACT_ATOMS: atom_id res chain seq x y z
N MET A 1 16.77 -1.15 -2.01
CA MET A 1 15.53 -0.34 -2.08
C MET A 1 15.58 0.65 -3.25
N SER A 2 14.59 0.57 -4.13
CA SER A 2 14.32 1.56 -5.19
C SER A 2 12.84 1.95 -5.07
N LEU A 3 12.53 2.70 -4.00
CA LEU A 3 11.15 2.96 -3.62
C LEU A 3 10.44 3.85 -4.66
N SER A 4 9.21 3.48 -4.96
CA SER A 4 8.21 4.36 -5.59
C SER A 4 6.92 4.28 -4.79
N ILE A 5 6.17 5.37 -4.78
CA ILE A 5 4.86 5.44 -4.14
C ILE A 5 3.82 5.82 -5.19
N GLN A 6 2.71 5.11 -5.24
CA GLN A 6 1.50 5.56 -5.92
C GLN A 6 0.45 5.90 -4.86
N TYR A 7 -0.28 7.00 -5.05
CA TYR A 7 -1.28 7.43 -4.06
C TYR A 7 -2.50 8.07 -4.73
N ASP A 8 -3.68 7.86 -4.17
CA ASP A 8 -4.87 8.59 -4.58
C ASP A 8 -4.72 10.09 -4.29
N THR A 9 -5.15 10.94 -5.23
CA THR A 9 -5.03 12.40 -5.12
C THR A 9 -5.62 13.00 -3.83
N GLU A 10 -6.59 12.33 -3.19
CA GLU A 10 -7.13 12.73 -1.88
C GLU A 10 -6.02 12.81 -0.81
N PHE A 11 -5.01 11.94 -0.90
CA PHE A 11 -3.89 11.88 0.05
C PHE A 11 -2.69 12.76 -0.34
N SER A 12 -2.78 13.60 -1.37
CA SER A 12 -1.63 14.41 -1.86
C SER A 12 -0.92 15.21 -0.76
N SER A 13 -1.71 15.81 0.14
CA SER A 13 -1.20 16.63 1.25
C SER A 13 -0.78 15.84 2.49
N TYR A 14 -1.08 14.54 2.54
CA TYR A 14 -0.74 13.69 3.67
C TYR A 14 0.74 13.33 3.63
N SER A 15 1.37 13.21 4.79
CA SER A 15 2.63 12.50 4.90
C SER A 15 2.42 10.99 4.96
N ILE A 16 3.49 10.22 4.72
CA ILE A 16 3.50 8.76 4.91
C ILE A 16 3.08 8.39 6.35
N SER A 17 3.63 9.10 7.34
CA SER A 17 3.33 8.87 8.76
C SER A 17 1.87 9.17 9.11
N GLN A 18 1.30 10.24 8.57
CA GLN A 18 -0.11 10.59 8.76
C GLN A 18 -1.03 9.52 8.15
N TYR A 19 -0.84 9.22 6.86
CA TYR A 19 -1.64 8.23 6.15
C TYR A 19 -1.63 6.87 6.86
N LEU A 20 -0.45 6.32 7.16
CA LEU A 20 -0.35 5.00 7.79
C LEU A 20 -0.95 4.99 9.20
N THR A 21 -0.83 6.08 9.95
CA THR A 21 -1.43 6.19 11.29
C THR A 21 -2.96 6.20 11.19
N GLU A 22 -3.53 6.98 10.28
CA GLU A 22 -4.99 7.02 10.07
C GLU A 22 -5.52 5.68 9.56
N TRP A 23 -4.87 5.08 8.54
CA TRP A 23 -5.22 3.75 8.05
C TRP A 23 -5.18 2.72 9.17
N SER A 24 -4.14 2.71 10.01
CA SER A 24 -4.01 1.76 11.12
C SER A 24 -5.08 1.94 12.18
N SER A 25 -5.54 3.17 12.41
CA SER A 25 -6.65 3.46 13.32
C SER A 25 -7.98 2.93 12.79
N LEU A 26 -8.19 2.96 11.47
CA LEU A 26 -9.38 2.42 10.83
C LEU A 26 -9.33 0.90 10.76
N PHE A 27 -8.19 0.34 10.34
CA PHE A 27 -7.96 -1.10 10.25
C PHE A 27 -8.03 -1.77 11.64
N GLY A 28 -7.49 -1.12 12.67
CA GLY A 28 -7.50 -1.62 14.04
C GLY A 28 -6.55 -2.79 14.28
N ASN A 29 -6.85 -3.62 15.27
CA ASN A 29 -6.04 -4.79 15.63
C ASN A 29 -6.83 -6.06 15.30
N ALA A 30 -6.26 -6.96 14.49
CA ALA A 30 -6.90 -8.21 14.14
C ALA A 30 -6.97 -9.22 15.31
N ASN A 31 -6.27 -8.95 16.41
CA ASN A 31 -6.13 -9.83 17.57
C ASN A 31 -5.62 -11.23 17.19
N HIS A 32 -4.67 -11.29 16.24
CA HIS A 32 -3.99 -12.53 15.84
C HIS A 32 -2.96 -12.96 16.90
N THR A 33 -3.47 -13.39 18.06
CA THR A 33 -2.70 -13.74 19.25
C THR A 33 -3.10 -15.13 19.77
N ASN A 34 -2.27 -15.72 20.62
CA ASN A 34 -2.51 -17.06 21.17
C ASN A 34 -3.88 -17.14 21.86
N GLY A 35 -4.69 -18.13 21.45
CA GLY A 35 -6.06 -18.33 21.94
C GLY A 35 -7.13 -17.50 21.24
N ASN A 36 -6.77 -16.60 20.32
CA ASN A 36 -7.70 -15.72 19.60
C ASN A 36 -7.62 -15.85 18.06
N VAL A 37 -6.85 -16.83 17.56
CA VAL A 37 -6.73 -17.08 16.11
C VAL A 37 -8.01 -17.73 15.58
N THR A 38 -8.53 -17.16 14.50
CA THR A 38 -9.73 -17.57 13.77
C THR A 38 -9.48 -17.41 12.27
N ASP A 39 -10.36 -17.96 11.43
CA ASP A 39 -10.25 -17.80 9.97
C ASP A 39 -10.33 -16.32 9.56
N SER A 40 -11.16 -15.52 10.22
CA SER A 40 -11.38 -14.11 9.89
C SER A 40 -10.22 -13.17 10.25
N ASN A 41 -9.28 -13.59 11.10
CA ASN A 41 -8.13 -12.76 11.50
C ASN A 41 -6.77 -13.37 11.13
N SER A 42 -6.76 -14.41 10.29
CA SER A 42 -5.53 -15.09 9.85
C SER A 42 -5.00 -14.58 8.50
N GLY A 43 -5.84 -13.92 7.72
CA GLY A 43 -5.52 -13.53 6.35
C GLY A 43 -5.39 -14.74 5.44
N GLY A 44 -4.83 -14.54 4.25
CA GLY A 44 -4.66 -15.60 3.27
C GLY A 44 -3.51 -15.34 2.32
N PHE A 45 -2.91 -16.44 1.84
CA PHE A 45 -1.90 -16.41 0.80
C PHE A 45 -2.51 -16.68 -0.58
N TYR A 46 -1.90 -16.10 -1.61
CA TYR A 46 -2.19 -16.40 -3.02
C TYR A 46 -0.91 -16.68 -3.79
N GLY A 47 -0.99 -17.51 -4.85
CA GLY A 47 0.13 -17.76 -5.77
C GLY A 47 1.17 -18.76 -5.26
N GLY A 48 0.88 -19.44 -4.14
CA GLY A 48 1.77 -20.44 -3.54
C GLY A 48 1.48 -21.88 -3.95
N THR A 49 2.37 -22.77 -3.53
CA THR A 49 2.21 -24.23 -3.68
C THR A 49 1.54 -24.87 -2.46
N SER A 50 1.33 -24.11 -1.39
CA SER A 50 0.72 -24.56 -0.13
C SER A 50 0.02 -23.40 0.57
N TRP A 51 -0.79 -23.71 1.58
CA TRP A 51 -1.60 -22.72 2.32
C TRP A 51 -0.79 -21.66 3.06
N ASN A 52 0.50 -21.90 3.30
CA ASN A 52 1.39 -21.06 4.11
C ASN A 52 2.48 -20.36 3.28
N ASN A 53 2.36 -20.29 1.96
CA ASN A 53 3.28 -19.52 1.11
C ASN A 53 2.53 -18.91 -0.07
N GLY A 54 3.14 -17.91 -0.69
CA GLY A 54 2.56 -17.26 -1.85
C GLY A 54 3.36 -16.07 -2.36
N THR A 55 2.94 -15.56 -3.51
CA THR A 55 3.40 -14.28 -4.04
C THR A 55 2.68 -13.11 -3.40
N GLN A 56 1.53 -13.35 -2.76
CA GLN A 56 0.79 -12.35 -2.01
C GLN A 56 0.33 -12.89 -0.66
N TYR A 57 0.25 -12.01 0.33
CA TYR A 57 -0.48 -12.19 1.57
C TYR A 57 -1.41 -11.00 1.77
N SER A 58 -2.64 -11.24 2.20
CA SER A 58 -3.58 -10.15 2.48
C SER A 58 -4.42 -10.44 3.72
N LEU A 59 -4.87 -9.36 4.35
CA LEU A 59 -5.84 -9.38 5.42
C LEU A 59 -6.79 -8.18 5.28
N VAL A 60 -8.09 -8.46 5.37
CA VAL A 60 -9.13 -7.46 5.60
C VAL A 60 -9.30 -7.26 7.11
N SER A 61 -9.57 -6.03 7.52
CA SER A 61 -9.81 -5.70 8.93
C SER A 61 -11.00 -6.49 9.45
N PRO A 62 -10.85 -7.29 10.52
CA PRO A 62 -11.99 -7.93 11.17
C PRO A 62 -12.82 -6.96 12.03
N ASN A 63 -12.41 -5.69 12.10
CA ASN A 63 -13.09 -4.65 12.88
C ASN A 63 -14.11 -3.86 12.04
N ASN A 64 -13.89 -3.75 10.73
CA ASN A 64 -14.73 -2.94 9.83
C ASN A 64 -15.07 -3.64 8.49
N ASP A 65 -14.56 -4.85 8.25
CA ASP A 65 -14.76 -5.68 7.05
C ASP A 65 -14.45 -4.99 5.70
N THR A 66 -13.70 -3.88 5.74
CA THR A 66 -13.51 -2.99 4.58
C THR A 66 -12.05 -2.68 4.35
N SER A 67 -11.36 -2.09 5.33
CA SER A 67 -9.96 -1.69 5.20
C SER A 67 -9.06 -2.91 5.10
N ALA A 68 -8.16 -2.92 4.13
CA ALA A 68 -7.31 -4.06 3.84
C ALA A 68 -5.91 -3.62 3.41
N PHE A 69 -4.99 -4.58 3.43
CA PHE A 69 -3.71 -4.43 2.77
C PHE A 69 -3.37 -5.70 1.99
N VAL A 70 -2.58 -5.54 0.93
CA VAL A 70 -1.97 -6.63 0.17
C VAL A 70 -0.45 -6.46 0.23
N ALA A 71 0.23 -7.46 0.74
CA ALA A 71 1.68 -7.58 0.74
C ALA A 71 2.11 -8.51 -0.39
N GLU A 72 2.97 -8.04 -1.29
CA GLU A 72 3.44 -8.84 -2.43
C GLU A 72 4.95 -9.07 -2.39
N GLY A 73 5.37 -10.21 -2.93
CA GLY A 73 6.76 -10.62 -3.02
C GLY A 73 6.87 -12.14 -3.13
N ASN A 74 7.70 -12.75 -2.29
CA ASN A 74 7.77 -14.20 -2.12
C ASN A 74 7.77 -14.51 -0.63
N LEU A 75 6.58 -14.79 -0.11
CA LEU A 75 6.30 -14.85 1.32
C LEU A 75 6.08 -16.30 1.74
N THR A 76 6.68 -16.70 2.86
CA THR A 76 6.45 -18.00 3.47
C THR A 76 6.25 -17.85 4.96
N TYR A 77 5.23 -18.52 5.47
CA TYR A 77 4.90 -18.59 6.88
C TYR A 77 5.29 -19.94 7.46
N GLN A 78 6.11 -19.92 8.52
CA GLN A 78 6.47 -21.10 9.28
C GLN A 78 5.56 -21.23 10.51
N PHE A 79 4.71 -22.25 10.49
CA PHE A 79 3.72 -22.48 11.56
C PHE A 79 4.36 -22.83 12.91
N SER A 80 5.49 -23.54 12.94
CA SER A 80 6.09 -24.04 14.19
C SER A 80 6.55 -22.96 15.17
N ASN A 81 6.88 -21.77 14.66
CA ASN A 81 7.32 -20.61 15.45
C ASN A 81 6.53 -19.33 15.12
N HIS A 82 5.49 -19.45 14.30
CA HIS A 82 4.64 -18.35 13.84
C HIS A 82 5.44 -17.19 13.20
N VAL A 83 6.38 -17.52 12.31
CA VAL A 83 7.25 -16.55 11.64
C VAL A 83 6.86 -16.39 10.18
N LEU A 84 6.77 -15.14 9.72
CA LEU A 84 6.64 -14.80 8.30
C LEU A 84 8.00 -14.33 7.79
N TYR A 85 8.49 -14.94 6.72
CA TYR A 85 9.80 -14.64 6.14
C TYR A 85 9.73 -14.68 4.62
N GLY A 86 10.85 -14.39 3.96
CA GLY A 86 10.97 -14.33 2.51
C GLY A 86 11.27 -12.92 2.03
N GLN A 87 10.63 -12.50 0.95
CA GLN A 87 10.81 -11.20 0.30
C GLN A 87 9.50 -10.44 0.28
N LEU A 88 9.54 -9.16 0.67
CA LEU A 88 8.42 -8.23 0.63
C LEU A 88 8.82 -7.04 -0.26
N ASP A 89 8.17 -6.94 -1.41
CA ASP A 89 8.52 -6.01 -2.48
C ASP A 89 7.54 -4.83 -2.56
N SER A 90 6.26 -5.08 -2.30
CA SER A 90 5.21 -4.07 -2.32
C SER A 90 4.20 -4.23 -1.19
N LEU A 91 3.60 -3.11 -0.81
CA LEU A 91 2.45 -3.02 0.08
C LEU A 91 1.42 -2.08 -0.51
N THR A 92 0.23 -2.59 -0.78
CA THR A 92 -0.93 -1.81 -1.22
C THR A 92 -1.93 -1.70 -0.08
N PHE A 93 -2.38 -0.50 0.22
CA PHE A 93 -3.35 -0.19 1.26
C PHE A 93 -4.60 0.46 0.64
N GLY A 94 -5.76 0.16 1.21
CA GLY A 94 -7.01 0.82 0.85
C GLY A 94 -8.22 0.03 1.31
N ASP A 95 -9.32 0.18 0.59
CA ASP A 95 -10.61 -0.41 0.98
C ASP A 95 -11.12 -1.43 -0.03
N GLY A 96 -11.77 -2.46 0.50
CA GLY A 96 -12.39 -3.55 -0.27
C GLY A 96 -11.36 -4.55 -0.81
N LEU A 97 -11.22 -5.69 -0.14
CA LEU A 97 -10.40 -6.78 -0.66
C LEU A 97 -11.19 -7.65 -1.64
N SER A 98 -10.59 -8.00 -2.77
CA SER A 98 -11.12 -8.94 -3.75
C SER A 98 -10.06 -9.95 -4.18
N GLY A 99 -10.47 -11.05 -4.83
CA GLY A 99 -9.55 -12.08 -5.32
C GLY A 99 -9.10 -13.05 -4.23
N GLY A 100 -7.88 -13.58 -4.37
CA GLY A 100 -7.24 -14.46 -3.38
C GLY A 100 -7.52 -15.96 -3.53
N THR A 101 -8.43 -16.34 -4.43
CA THR A 101 -8.76 -17.76 -4.68
C THR A 101 -8.35 -18.19 -6.09
N SER A 102 -9.04 -17.67 -7.12
CA SER A 102 -8.77 -17.97 -8.53
C SER A 102 -8.02 -16.86 -9.26
N THR A 103 -7.91 -15.69 -8.63
CA THR A 103 -7.26 -14.48 -9.13
C THR A 103 -6.44 -13.88 -8.00
N GLU A 104 -5.45 -13.07 -8.37
CA GLU A 104 -4.63 -12.31 -7.42
C GLU A 104 -5.49 -11.46 -6.49
N TYR A 105 -5.00 -11.23 -5.27
CA TYR A 105 -5.59 -10.23 -4.41
C TYR A 105 -5.48 -8.85 -5.04
N ALA A 106 -6.56 -8.07 -4.94
CA ALA A 106 -6.59 -6.68 -5.34
C ALA A 106 -7.41 -5.87 -4.32
N ILE A 107 -6.93 -4.66 -4.02
CA ILE A 107 -7.69 -3.64 -3.31
C ILE A 107 -8.56 -2.92 -4.34
N GLN A 108 -9.86 -2.85 -4.08
CA GLN A 108 -10.84 -2.24 -4.99
C GLN A 108 -10.68 -0.73 -5.07
N GLU A 109 -10.46 -0.08 -3.93
CA GLU A 109 -10.19 1.35 -3.79
C GLU A 109 -8.77 1.55 -3.25
N PRO A 110 -7.72 1.41 -4.09
CA PRO A 110 -6.33 1.55 -3.65
C PRO A 110 -6.02 2.99 -3.28
N GLN A 111 -5.56 3.21 -2.06
CA GLN A 111 -5.28 4.54 -1.50
C GLN A 111 -3.80 4.89 -1.59
N VAL A 112 -2.91 3.99 -1.13
CA VAL A 112 -1.45 4.17 -1.22
C VAL A 112 -0.79 2.82 -1.46
N THR A 113 0.13 2.81 -2.42
CA THR A 113 0.96 1.65 -2.77
C THR A 113 2.44 2.01 -2.65
N PHE A 114 3.17 1.26 -1.83
CA PHE A 114 4.63 1.28 -1.79
C PHE A 114 5.16 0.15 -2.66
N SER A 115 6.12 0.44 -3.54
CA SER A 115 6.74 -0.56 -4.42
C SER A 115 8.26 -0.42 -4.42
N GLY A 116 8.97 -1.55 -4.52
CA GLY A 116 10.43 -1.57 -4.45
C GLY A 116 10.96 -1.45 -3.03
N LEU A 117 10.18 -1.93 -2.04
CA LEU A 117 10.56 -2.03 -0.63
C LEU A 117 11.82 -2.88 -0.45
N ASP A 118 11.95 -3.96 -1.22
CA ASP A 118 13.18 -4.79 -1.29
C ASP A 118 13.59 -5.30 0.10
N LEU A 119 12.60 -5.75 0.88
CA LEU A 119 12.80 -6.25 2.24
C LEU A 119 12.93 -7.76 2.20
N SER A 120 13.90 -8.27 2.97
CA SER A 120 14.15 -9.70 3.03
C SER A 120 14.37 -10.15 4.46
N SER A 121 13.89 -11.35 4.78
CA SER A 121 14.18 -12.03 6.04
C SER A 121 14.31 -13.52 5.80
N ILE A 122 15.29 -14.13 6.45
CA ILE A 122 15.42 -15.59 6.49
C ILE A 122 14.64 -16.13 7.70
N VAL A 123 14.26 -17.40 7.63
CA VAL A 123 13.49 -18.04 8.71
C VAL A 123 14.21 -17.99 10.07
N ASP A 124 15.55 -18.06 10.07
CA ASP A 124 16.37 -18.02 11.29
C ASP A 124 16.39 -16.64 11.96
N SER A 125 15.99 -15.58 11.26
CA SER A 125 15.75 -14.26 11.88
C SER A 125 14.58 -14.29 12.87
N GLY A 126 13.74 -15.33 12.80
CA GLY A 126 12.59 -15.49 13.68
C GLY A 126 11.64 -14.29 13.59
N ARG A 127 11.04 -13.93 14.72
CA ARG A 127 10.10 -12.80 14.81
C ARG A 127 10.79 -11.43 14.77
N GLU A 128 12.12 -11.40 14.81
CA GLU A 128 12.93 -10.19 14.63
C GLU A 128 13.24 -9.89 13.15
N GLY A 129 12.85 -10.79 12.23
CA GLY A 129 12.96 -10.52 10.80
C GLY A 129 12.06 -9.36 10.38
N VAL A 130 12.59 -8.43 9.58
CA VAL A 130 11.88 -7.23 9.12
C VAL A 130 10.56 -7.55 8.40
N VAL A 131 10.52 -8.63 7.62
CA VAL A 131 9.28 -9.06 6.94
C VAL A 131 8.21 -9.45 7.96
N HIS A 132 8.59 -10.18 9.01
CA HIS A 132 7.66 -10.53 10.09
C HIS A 132 7.19 -9.28 10.83
N GLN A 133 8.12 -8.42 11.26
CA GLN A 133 7.80 -7.22 12.03
C GLN A 133 6.87 -6.28 11.28
N VAL A 134 7.12 -6.05 9.98
CA VAL A 134 6.26 -5.23 9.13
C VAL A 134 4.87 -5.85 9.00
N VAL A 135 4.75 -7.06 8.48
CA VAL A 135 3.43 -7.64 8.17
C VAL A 135 2.63 -7.94 9.44
N TYR A 136 3.26 -8.51 10.47
CA TYR A 136 2.60 -8.77 11.76
C TYR A 136 2.25 -7.47 12.50
N GLY A 137 3.08 -6.43 12.35
CA GLY A 137 2.78 -5.09 12.81
C GLY A 137 1.50 -4.56 12.19
N LEU A 138 1.39 -4.60 10.85
CA LEU A 138 0.18 -4.18 10.13
C LEU A 138 -1.07 -4.95 10.57
N MET A 139 -0.98 -6.27 10.72
CA MET A 139 -2.09 -7.09 11.25
C MET A 139 -2.53 -6.66 12.66
N SER A 140 -1.60 -6.10 13.44
CA SER A 140 -1.81 -5.67 14.83
C SER A 140 -2.16 -4.19 14.95
N GLY A 141 -2.38 -3.47 13.84
CA GLY A 141 -2.62 -2.03 13.84
C GLY A 141 -1.39 -1.20 14.21
N GLN A 142 -0.19 -1.75 14.04
CA GLN A 142 1.08 -1.12 14.38
C GLN A 142 1.91 -0.87 13.12
N VAL A 143 1.99 0.39 12.70
CA VAL A 143 2.72 0.80 11.49
C VAL A 143 4.18 1.17 11.75
N GLN A 144 4.59 1.27 13.02
CA GLN A 144 5.95 1.69 13.38
C GLN A 144 7.06 0.86 12.71
N PRO A 145 6.97 -0.48 12.60
CA PRO A 145 7.99 -1.25 11.89
C PRO A 145 8.17 -0.84 10.42
N LEU A 146 7.08 -0.49 9.72
CA LEU A 146 7.16 0.02 8.35
C LEU A 146 7.73 1.44 8.31
N LEU A 147 7.29 2.32 9.21
CA LEU A 147 7.81 3.68 9.32
C LEU A 147 9.31 3.70 9.61
N ASP A 148 9.78 2.82 10.49
CA ASP A 148 11.21 2.67 10.81
C ASP A 148 12.00 2.19 9.60
N VAL A 149 11.48 1.23 8.83
CA VAL A 149 12.11 0.78 7.58
C VAL A 149 12.28 1.94 6.59
N LEU A 150 11.23 2.73 6.38
CA LEU A 150 11.26 3.85 5.43
C LEU A 150 12.21 4.96 5.92
N ALA A 151 12.10 5.35 7.19
CA ALA A 151 12.96 6.37 7.78
C ALA A 151 14.44 5.95 7.77
N ASN A 152 14.75 4.69 8.10
CA ASN A 152 16.12 4.16 8.05
C ASN A 152 16.68 4.08 6.62
N ALA A 153 15.83 3.99 5.60
CA ALA A 153 16.21 4.13 4.21
C ALA A 153 16.41 5.59 3.75
N GLY A 154 16.27 6.56 4.66
CA GLY A 154 16.48 7.99 4.40
C GLY A 154 15.26 8.70 3.80
N ILE A 155 14.09 8.07 3.83
CA ILE A 155 12.84 8.68 3.35
C ILE A 155 12.31 9.62 4.43
N ASP A 156 11.98 10.86 4.04
CA ASP A 156 11.27 11.77 4.92
C ASP A 156 9.80 11.37 5.02
N ILE A 157 9.49 10.56 6.04
CA ILE A 157 8.13 10.06 6.30
C ILE A 157 7.14 11.15 6.74
N ASN A 158 7.62 12.37 7.00
CA ASN A 158 6.78 13.51 7.42
C ASN A 158 6.59 14.54 6.30
N ALA A 159 7.27 14.38 5.16
CA ALA A 159 7.00 15.17 3.96
C ALA A 159 5.66 14.74 3.33
N SER A 160 4.94 15.68 2.74
CA SER A 160 3.70 15.38 2.01
C SER A 160 3.99 14.53 0.78
N LEU A 161 3.06 13.62 0.44
CA LEU A 161 3.23 12.69 -0.69
C LEU A 161 3.47 13.43 -2.01
N ASP A 162 2.83 14.57 -2.23
CA ASP A 162 3.04 15.42 -3.41
C ASP A 162 4.43 16.09 -3.50
N SER A 163 5.17 16.14 -2.40
CA SER A 163 6.52 16.71 -2.35
C SER A 163 7.63 15.68 -2.59
N LEU A 164 7.31 14.38 -2.50
CA LEU A 164 8.25 13.28 -2.69
C LEU A 164 8.45 13.00 -4.18
N SER A 165 9.68 13.17 -4.69
CA SER A 165 9.99 13.04 -6.13
C SER A 165 9.80 11.63 -6.72
N PHE A 166 9.65 10.62 -5.86
CA PHE A 166 9.39 9.22 -6.24
C PHE A 166 7.95 8.78 -5.98
N ALA A 167 7.09 9.72 -5.55
CA ALA A 167 5.67 9.50 -5.37
C ALA A 167 4.90 10.05 -6.58
N THR A 168 3.89 9.32 -7.03
CA THR A 168 3.06 9.69 -8.18
C THR A 168 1.59 9.60 -7.79
N ALA A 169 0.85 10.70 -7.98
CA ALA A 169 -0.59 10.70 -7.78
C ALA A 169 -1.28 9.85 -8.86
N THR A 170 -2.21 9.01 -8.47
CA THR A 170 -3.16 8.36 -9.36
C THR A 170 -4.42 9.20 -9.35
N SER A 171 -4.75 9.80 -10.49
CA SER A 171 -6.06 10.40 -10.66
C SER A 171 -7.10 9.29 -10.75
N ASP A 172 -8.21 9.45 -10.04
CA ASP A 172 -9.44 8.76 -10.43
C ASP A 172 -9.69 9.13 -11.90
N ALA A 173 -9.68 8.12 -12.78
CA ALA A 173 -9.78 8.31 -14.24
C ALA A 173 -11.21 8.67 -14.66
N VAL A 174 -11.89 9.53 -13.89
CA VAL A 174 -13.26 10.00 -14.10
C VAL A 174 -13.34 11.53 -14.06
N LEU A 175 -12.36 12.24 -14.61
CA LEU A 175 -12.52 13.61 -15.11
C LEU A 175 -11.68 13.86 -16.38
N SER A 176 -11.82 13.01 -17.38
CA SER A 176 -11.46 13.34 -18.78
C SER A 176 -12.71 13.66 -19.59
N ALA A 177 -13.42 14.69 -19.17
CA ALA A 177 -14.42 15.36 -19.99
C ALA A 177 -14.56 16.80 -19.49
N ASP A 178 -13.55 17.65 -19.78
CA ASP A 178 -13.74 19.04 -20.22
C ASP A 178 -12.39 19.80 -20.23
N THR A 179 -11.51 19.46 -21.16
CA THR A 179 -10.55 20.45 -21.68
C THR A 179 -10.95 20.78 -23.11
N VAL A 180 -12.12 21.41 -23.27
CA VAL A 180 -12.32 22.28 -24.43
C VAL A 180 -11.34 23.44 -24.29
N VAL A 181 -10.19 23.34 -24.97
CA VAL A 181 -9.35 24.50 -25.25
C VAL A 181 -10.13 25.34 -26.27
N ASP A 182 -10.96 26.25 -25.78
CA ASP A 182 -11.51 27.33 -26.60
C ASP A 182 -10.37 28.31 -26.90
N VAL A 183 -9.88 28.25 -28.14
CA VAL A 183 -8.92 29.23 -28.65
C VAL A 183 -9.68 30.53 -28.89
N VAL A 184 -9.82 31.33 -27.83
CA VAL A 184 -10.29 32.71 -27.95
C VAL A 184 -9.10 33.60 -28.30
N GLY A 185 -8.99 33.96 -29.58
CA GLY A 185 -8.15 35.09 -29.98
C GLY A 185 -7.50 34.96 -31.35
N VAL A 186 -8.24 35.30 -32.41
CA VAL A 186 -7.62 35.96 -33.56
C VAL A 186 -8.20 37.36 -33.63
N ALA A 187 -7.30 38.33 -33.47
CA ALA A 187 -7.57 39.75 -33.44
C ALA A 187 -8.22 40.24 -34.74
N GLU A 188 -9.21 41.11 -34.61
CA GLU A 188 -9.66 41.96 -35.69
C GLU A 188 -8.53 42.94 -36.05
N THR A 189 -7.92 42.77 -37.21
CA THR A 189 -7.15 43.85 -37.84
C THR A 189 -8.07 44.61 -38.78
N ALA A 190 -8.81 45.56 -38.22
CA ALA A 190 -9.38 46.65 -39.00
C ALA A 190 -8.28 47.70 -39.25
N ASP A 191 -7.95 47.83 -40.54
CA ASP A 191 -7.66 49.09 -41.24
C ASP A 191 -6.29 49.79 -40.99
N LEU A 192 -5.51 49.94 -42.07
CA LEU A 192 -5.20 51.24 -42.70
C LEU A 192 -4.00 51.18 -43.68
N LEU A 193 -4.30 51.57 -44.93
CA LEU A 193 -3.50 52.37 -45.88
C LEU A 193 -2.27 51.77 -46.59
N ALA A 194 -2.26 51.77 -47.92
CA ALA A 194 -1.90 52.96 -48.71
C ALA A 194 -1.81 52.69 -50.24
N ALA A 195 -2.18 53.74 -51.00
CA ALA A 195 -1.74 54.12 -52.35
C ALA A 195 -2.18 53.29 -53.56
#